data_AF-A0A7V8VI24-F1
#
_entry.id   AF-A0A7V8VI24-F1
#
_cell.length_a   1.000
_cell.length_b   1.000
_cell.length_c   1.000
_cell.angle_alpha   90.00
_cell.angle_beta   90.00
_cell.angle_gamma   90.00
#
_symmetry.space_group_name_H-M   'P 1'
#
loop_
_entity.id
_entity.type
_entity.pdbx_description
1 polymer ?
#
loop_
_entity_poly.entity_id
_entity_poly.type
_entity_poly.pdbx_seq_one_letter_code
_entity_poly.pdbx_strand_id
1 'polypeptide(L)'
;MTELRVEGPNRTLDPGTFYATGTERIRRSRQSDACNRGKGKLTIPGRNALGLVQSGADRRKALRQVRVRRDEAGFFVCEIGSIVGRPFSSPQGFAGWSYYLNFSFGSRPADEVAVGRGDSVLWVFSDFNEDPAKQRNTGMALELRGVEPGTTDGQMTVRVVAHQFDGSTTPVSDAEIEGASFQAPGESEGEYEITVPPGFTTLTATRAKDIPSNHERTCFRPSASECPSAHGRTIYASGSADRFAGTRGWDRIRALSGADRVDASQGGEDLVDCGAGRDTVLLGRAGGDDQIRGCERILRARD
;
A
#
# COMPACT_ATOMS: atom_id res chain seq x y z
N MET A 1 1.86 -10.83 6.48
CA MET A 1 1.80 -9.83 5.39
C MET A 1 1.60 -8.46 5.99
N THR A 2 2.31 -7.49 5.47
CA THR A 2 2.28 -6.08 5.86
C THR A 2 1.86 -5.26 4.65
N GLU A 3 0.98 -4.29 4.83
CA GLU A 3 0.55 -3.40 3.75
C GLU A 3 1.63 -2.36 3.46
N LEU A 4 1.88 -2.11 2.18
CA LEU A 4 2.74 -1.05 1.69
C LEU A 4 1.95 -0.12 0.77
N ARG A 5 1.88 1.16 1.14
CA ARG A 5 1.47 2.26 0.27
C ARG A 5 2.67 3.15 -0.01
N VAL A 6 2.82 3.62 -1.25
CA VAL A 6 3.91 4.53 -1.63
C VAL A 6 3.37 5.65 -2.50
N GLU A 7 3.40 6.88 -1.98
CA GLU A 7 2.97 8.08 -2.69
C GLU A 7 4.16 8.85 -3.26
N GLY A 8 4.20 9.01 -4.58
CA GLY A 8 5.13 9.88 -5.27
C GLY A 8 4.58 11.30 -5.41
N PRO A 9 5.34 12.22 -6.05
CA PRO A 9 4.93 13.62 -6.17
C PRO A 9 3.70 13.84 -7.06
N ASN A 10 3.49 12.99 -8.06
CA ASN A 10 2.44 13.15 -9.08
C ASN A 10 1.60 11.88 -9.30
N ARG A 11 1.87 10.81 -8.56
CA ARG A 11 1.15 9.53 -8.67
C ARG A 11 1.48 8.61 -7.51
N THR A 12 0.55 7.72 -7.21
CA THR A 12 0.77 6.56 -6.35
C THR A 12 1.66 5.52 -7.03
N LEU A 13 2.74 5.14 -6.37
CA LEU A 13 3.69 4.12 -6.83
C LEU A 13 3.35 2.72 -6.31
N ASP A 14 2.62 2.61 -5.19
CA ASP A 14 1.98 1.39 -4.69
C ASP A 14 0.69 1.78 -3.92
N PRO A 15 -0.48 1.26 -4.31
CA PRO A 15 -1.76 1.72 -3.76
C PRO A 15 -2.14 1.13 -2.39
N GLY A 16 -1.36 0.20 -1.83
CA GLY A 16 -1.76 -0.57 -0.64
C GLY A 16 -1.65 -2.08 -0.89
N THR A 17 -0.50 -2.52 -1.40
CA THR A 17 -0.24 -3.93 -1.68
C THR A 17 0.34 -4.62 -0.45
N PHE A 18 -0.05 -5.87 -0.20
CA PHE A 18 0.45 -6.66 0.92
C PHE A 18 1.68 -7.45 0.51
N TYR A 19 2.77 -7.30 1.28
CA TYR A 19 4.02 -8.00 1.02
C TYR A 19 4.45 -8.86 2.22
N ALA A 20 5.06 -10.01 1.93
CA ALA A 20 6.00 -10.63 2.85
C ALA A 20 7.34 -9.91 2.71
N THR A 21 7.96 -9.63 3.86
CA THR A 21 9.29 -9.02 3.95
C THR A 21 10.15 -9.83 4.93
N GLY A 22 11.45 -9.65 4.84
CA GLY A 22 12.46 -10.28 5.67
C GLY A 22 13.80 -9.57 5.49
N THR A 23 14.89 -10.33 5.51
CA THR A 23 16.21 -9.75 5.27
C THR A 23 16.37 -9.37 3.80
N GLU A 24 16.53 -8.07 3.53
CA GLU A 24 16.56 -7.52 2.18
C GLU A 24 17.94 -7.01 1.76
N ARG A 25 18.16 -6.88 0.44
CA ARG A 25 19.41 -6.33 -0.14
C ARG A 25 19.15 -5.09 -0.98
N ILE A 26 19.37 -3.92 -0.38
CA ILE A 26 19.07 -2.62 -0.99
C ILE A 26 20.30 -2.00 -1.65
N ARG A 27 20.12 -1.35 -2.81
CA ARG A 27 21.23 -0.70 -3.51
C ARG A 27 21.71 0.55 -2.76
N ARG A 28 23.01 0.78 -2.78
CA ARG A 28 23.60 2.07 -2.39
C ARG A 28 23.33 3.13 -3.47
N SER A 29 23.27 4.39 -3.04
CA SER A 29 23.10 5.55 -3.91
C SER A 29 24.29 5.81 -4.85
N ARG A 30 24.07 6.52 -5.96
CA ARG A 30 25.09 6.83 -6.99
C ARG A 30 26.03 7.96 -6.54
N GLN A 31 27.17 8.06 -7.23
CA GLN A 31 28.28 8.96 -6.89
C GLN A 31 28.05 10.44 -7.27
N SER A 32 26.91 10.79 -7.87
CA SER A 32 26.66 12.11 -8.48
C SER A 32 25.55 12.94 -7.82
N ASP A 33 24.78 12.37 -6.90
CA ASP A 33 23.58 13.01 -6.35
C ASP A 33 23.81 13.43 -4.89
N ALA A 34 22.99 14.34 -4.34
CA ALA A 34 23.02 14.77 -2.93
C ALA A 34 22.97 13.62 -1.90
N CYS A 35 22.69 12.41 -2.37
CA CYS A 35 22.72 11.15 -1.66
C CYS A 35 24.03 10.38 -1.91
N ASN A 36 25.19 10.95 -1.62
CA ASN A 36 26.45 10.47 -2.20
C ASN A 36 27.23 9.48 -1.31
N ARG A 37 26.96 8.15 -1.31
CA ARG A 37 27.79 7.14 -0.61
C ARG A 37 27.79 5.71 -1.21
N GLY A 38 28.57 5.50 -2.27
CA GLY A 38 29.22 4.22 -2.59
C GLY A 38 28.50 3.24 -3.54
N LYS A 39 29.24 2.26 -4.08
CA LYS A 39 28.72 1.19 -4.96
C LYS A 39 28.30 -0.03 -4.15
N GLY A 40 27.39 -0.84 -4.70
CA GLY A 40 27.02 -2.16 -4.16
C GLY A 40 25.64 -2.20 -3.51
N LYS A 41 25.41 -3.26 -2.70
CA LYS A 41 24.18 -3.48 -1.95
C LYS A 41 24.47 -3.56 -0.46
N LEU A 42 23.51 -3.13 0.36
CA LEU A 42 23.49 -3.24 1.82
C LEU A 42 22.49 -4.31 2.22
N THR A 43 22.83 -5.12 3.22
CA THR A 43 21.91 -6.09 3.81
C THR A 43 21.15 -5.41 4.94
N ILE A 44 19.83 -5.45 4.86
CA ILE A 44 18.91 -4.91 5.86
C ILE A 44 18.26 -6.11 6.56
N PRO A 45 18.67 -6.44 7.80
CA PRO A 45 18.21 -7.65 8.46
C PRO A 45 16.79 -7.52 9.00
N GLY A 46 16.04 -8.63 8.94
CA GLY A 46 14.73 -8.74 9.59
C GLY A 46 13.63 -7.95 8.89
N ARG A 47 12.41 -8.04 9.46
CA ARG A 47 11.22 -7.41 8.90
C ARG A 47 11.12 -5.97 9.38
N ASN A 48 11.36 -5.00 8.50
CA ASN A 48 11.25 -3.58 8.84
C ASN A 48 10.66 -2.76 7.68
N ALA A 49 10.30 -1.51 7.97
CA ALA A 49 9.66 -0.61 7.00
C ALA A 49 10.51 -0.36 5.75
N LEU A 50 11.84 -0.31 5.89
CA LEU A 50 12.77 -0.15 4.78
C LEU A 50 12.87 -1.41 3.90
N GLY A 51 12.96 -2.60 4.53
CA GLY A 51 12.93 -3.87 3.84
C GLY A 51 11.60 -4.10 3.11
N LEU A 52 10.48 -3.63 3.68
CA LEU A 52 9.17 -3.73 3.04
C LEU A 52 9.11 -3.02 1.69
N VAL A 53 9.61 -1.77 1.59
CA VAL A 53 9.60 -1.07 0.29
C VAL A 53 10.55 -1.70 -0.72
N GLN A 54 11.66 -2.31 -0.28
CA GLN A 54 12.52 -3.12 -1.15
C GLN A 54 11.81 -4.38 -1.65
N SER A 55 11.08 -5.08 -0.76
CA SER A 55 10.25 -6.22 -1.13
C SER A 55 9.25 -5.80 -2.21
N GLY A 56 8.56 -4.67 -2.02
CA GLY A 56 7.69 -4.08 -3.03
C GLY A 56 8.41 -3.79 -4.35
N ALA A 57 9.59 -3.16 -4.31
CA ALA A 57 10.38 -2.86 -5.50
C ALA A 57 10.80 -4.11 -6.28
N ASP A 58 11.06 -5.22 -5.61
CA ASP A 58 11.39 -6.46 -6.32
C ASP A 58 10.18 -7.07 -7.05
N ARG A 59 8.95 -6.61 -6.80
CA ARG A 59 7.73 -7.12 -7.48
C ARG A 59 7.05 -6.08 -8.35
N ARG A 60 7.15 -4.79 -8.01
CA ARG A 60 6.48 -3.68 -8.69
C ARG A 60 7.48 -2.79 -9.42
N LYS A 61 7.38 -2.72 -10.74
CA LYS A 61 8.27 -1.89 -11.57
C LYS A 61 8.23 -0.40 -11.17
N ALA A 62 7.07 0.11 -10.76
CA ALA A 62 6.90 1.50 -10.35
C ALA A 62 7.72 1.88 -9.10
N LEU A 63 8.07 0.90 -8.27
CA LEU A 63 8.91 1.09 -7.09
C LEU A 63 10.40 0.91 -7.39
N ARG A 64 10.76 0.41 -8.60
CA ARG A 64 12.16 0.16 -8.93
C ARG A 64 12.87 1.45 -9.32
N GLN A 65 14.05 1.73 -8.78
CA GLN A 65 14.76 1.00 -7.71
C GLN A 65 14.59 1.70 -6.35
N VAL A 66 14.87 0.99 -5.26
CA VAL A 66 15.10 1.59 -3.95
C VAL A 66 16.61 1.81 -3.77
N ARG A 67 17.00 3.01 -3.35
CA ARG A 67 18.39 3.32 -2.97
C ARG A 67 18.46 3.98 -1.60
N VAL A 68 19.50 3.63 -0.86
CA VAL A 68 19.80 4.21 0.44
C VAL A 68 21.24 4.66 0.57
N ARG A 69 21.49 5.52 1.55
CA ARG A 69 22.82 5.80 2.12
C ARG A 69 22.78 5.57 3.62
N ARG A 70 23.94 5.28 4.22
CA ARG A 70 24.10 5.22 5.68
C ARG A 70 24.63 6.55 6.20
N ASP A 71 24.07 7.03 7.29
CA ASP A 71 24.63 8.11 8.11
C ASP A 71 24.63 7.74 9.60
N GLU A 72 24.85 8.72 10.47
CA GLU A 72 24.95 8.53 11.91
C GLU A 72 23.60 8.19 12.55
N ALA A 73 22.49 8.64 11.94
CA ALA A 73 21.15 8.38 12.43
C ALA A 73 20.61 7.04 11.93
N GLY A 74 21.10 6.51 10.81
CA GLY A 74 20.68 5.20 10.29
C GLY A 74 20.75 5.14 8.77
N PHE A 75 19.76 4.49 8.15
CA PHE A 75 19.63 4.48 6.70
C PHE A 75 18.70 5.59 6.22
N PHE A 76 19.25 6.46 5.37
CA PHE A 76 18.51 7.50 4.68
C PHE A 76 18.07 7.01 3.29
N VAL A 77 16.77 7.13 2.99
CA VAL A 77 16.21 6.74 1.69
C VAL A 77 16.42 7.85 0.66
N CYS A 78 17.11 7.48 -0.42
CA CYS A 78 17.54 8.40 -1.46
C CYS A 78 16.62 8.40 -2.67
N GLU A 79 16.14 7.22 -3.03
CA GLU A 79 15.36 6.99 -4.25
C GLU A 79 14.37 5.86 -3.99
N ILE A 80 13.12 6.06 -4.39
CA ILE A 80 12.13 4.99 -4.62
C ILE A 80 11.51 5.27 -5.99
N GLY A 81 11.40 4.25 -6.85
CA GLY A 81 10.71 4.40 -8.13
C GLY A 81 11.32 5.44 -9.08
N SER A 82 12.65 5.62 -9.05
CA SER A 82 13.37 6.64 -9.83
C SER A 82 13.09 8.10 -9.44
N ILE A 83 12.49 8.33 -8.26
CA ILE A 83 12.27 9.66 -7.70
C ILE A 83 13.28 9.92 -6.60
N VAL A 84 14.12 10.93 -6.82
CA VAL A 84 15.24 11.31 -5.95
C VAL A 84 14.90 12.58 -5.18
N GLY A 85 15.26 12.63 -3.89
CA GLY A 85 15.09 13.82 -3.06
C GLY A 85 15.98 14.99 -3.49
N ARG A 86 15.59 16.20 -3.10
CA ARG A 86 16.39 17.43 -3.25
C ARG A 86 16.99 17.82 -1.89
N PRO A 87 18.27 18.22 -1.83
CA PRO A 87 18.90 18.61 -0.57
C PRO A 87 18.29 19.90 -0.01
N PHE A 88 18.48 20.14 1.29
CA PHE A 88 18.05 21.38 1.96
C PHE A 88 18.69 22.65 1.38
N SER A 89 19.84 22.54 0.72
CA SER A 89 20.52 23.65 0.04
C SER A 89 19.96 23.95 -1.36
N SER A 90 18.92 23.25 -1.78
CA SER A 90 18.28 23.46 -3.09
C SER A 90 17.53 24.79 -3.09
N PRO A 91 17.74 25.67 -4.11
CA PRO A 91 16.99 26.92 -4.27
C PRO A 91 15.56 26.71 -4.78
N GLN A 92 15.09 25.47 -4.81
CA GLN A 92 13.70 25.11 -5.14
C GLN A 92 13.02 24.44 -3.93
N GLY A 93 13.61 24.61 -2.75
CA GLY A 93 13.18 23.92 -1.54
C GLY A 93 13.61 22.45 -1.46
N PHE A 94 13.40 21.89 -0.28
CA PHE A 94 13.75 20.52 0.08
C PHE A 94 12.69 19.53 -0.41
N ALA A 95 13.12 18.33 -0.81
CA ALA A 95 12.19 17.24 -1.06
C ALA A 95 12.82 15.90 -0.64
N GLY A 96 12.02 14.99 -0.10
CA GLY A 96 12.56 13.75 0.44
C GLY A 96 11.51 12.69 0.74
N TRP A 97 12.00 11.49 1.05
CA TRP A 97 11.18 10.36 1.44
C TRP A 97 11.02 10.32 2.96
N SER A 98 9.78 10.27 3.41
CA SER A 98 9.40 9.97 4.79
C SER A 98 8.54 8.71 4.82
N TYR A 99 8.29 8.18 6.01
CA TYR A 99 7.38 7.05 6.17
C TYR A 99 6.48 7.21 7.39
N TYR A 100 5.35 6.54 7.36
CA TYR A 100 4.41 6.39 8.45
C TYR A 100 4.22 4.89 8.73
N LEU A 101 4.07 4.53 10.00
CA LEU A 101 3.68 3.20 10.45
C LEU A 101 2.33 3.33 11.15
N ASN A 102 1.32 2.63 10.66
CA ASN A 102 -0.05 2.67 11.18
C ASN A 102 -0.54 4.12 11.37
N PHE A 103 -0.31 4.94 10.34
CA PHE A 103 -0.61 6.37 10.28
C PHE A 103 0.13 7.29 11.27
N SER A 104 1.03 6.76 12.10
CA SER A 104 1.94 7.57 12.91
C SER A 104 3.24 7.84 12.17
N PHE A 105 3.77 9.06 12.28
CA PHE A 105 5.00 9.44 11.58
C PHE A 105 6.21 8.68 12.12
N GLY A 106 7.05 8.18 11.21
CA GLY A 106 8.26 7.44 11.53
C GLY A 106 9.33 8.33 12.16
N SER A 107 9.42 8.34 13.50
CA SER A 107 10.43 9.08 14.25
C SER A 107 11.78 8.36 14.37
N ARG A 108 11.84 7.10 13.96
CA ARG A 108 13.04 6.25 14.00
C ARG A 108 13.53 5.91 12.59
N PRO A 109 14.77 5.43 12.43
CA PRO A 109 15.22 4.91 11.16
C PRO A 109 14.35 3.74 10.69
N ALA A 110 13.95 3.76 9.42
CA ALA A 110 13.02 2.77 8.87
C ALA A 110 13.57 1.33 8.87
N ASP A 111 14.88 1.14 9.00
CA ASP A 111 15.52 -0.18 9.13
C ASP A 111 15.45 -0.75 10.56
N GLU A 112 15.23 0.10 11.57
CA GLU A 112 15.12 -0.31 12.96
C GLU A 112 13.68 -0.53 13.42
N VAL A 113 12.70 -0.07 12.64
CA VAL A 113 11.28 -0.21 12.96
C VAL A 113 10.77 -1.53 12.40
N ALA A 114 10.60 -2.50 13.31
CA ALA A 114 10.05 -3.80 12.99
C ALA A 114 8.61 -3.68 12.46
N VAL A 115 8.26 -4.49 11.46
CA VAL A 115 6.90 -4.57 10.92
C VAL A 115 6.35 -5.99 11.02
N GLY A 116 5.08 -6.07 11.40
CA GLY A 116 4.35 -7.29 11.69
C GLY A 116 3.17 -7.52 10.73
N ARG A 117 2.43 -8.60 11.01
CA ARG A 117 1.21 -8.92 10.27
C ARG A 117 0.13 -7.90 10.61
N GLY A 118 -0.47 -7.30 9.60
CA GLY A 118 -1.57 -6.34 9.76
C GLY A 118 -1.12 -4.88 9.92
N ASP A 119 0.19 -4.64 10.08
CA ASP A 119 0.72 -3.28 10.02
C ASP A 119 0.56 -2.70 8.60
N SER A 120 0.43 -1.38 8.56
CA SER A 120 0.42 -0.56 7.33
C SER A 120 1.58 0.41 7.33
N VAL A 121 2.37 0.39 6.26
CA VAL A 121 3.49 1.30 6.04
C VAL A 121 3.20 2.17 4.84
N LEU A 122 3.22 3.48 5.06
CA LEU A 122 3.06 4.47 4.02
C LEU A 122 4.40 5.17 3.80
N TRP A 123 5.00 5.05 2.62
CA TRP A 123 6.12 5.89 2.18
C TRP A 123 5.61 7.08 1.37
N VAL A 124 6.15 8.26 1.64
CA VAL A 124 5.69 9.50 1.01
C VAL A 124 6.87 10.29 0.51
N PHE A 125 6.79 10.74 -0.74
CA PHE A 125 7.67 11.77 -1.25
C PHE A 125 7.05 13.14 -0.95
N SER A 126 7.60 13.85 0.03
CA SER A 126 7.20 15.21 0.38
C SER A 126 8.07 16.22 -0.37
N ASP A 127 7.42 17.16 -1.06
CA ASP A 127 8.07 18.24 -1.81
C ASP A 127 7.73 19.58 -1.14
N PHE A 128 8.68 20.13 -0.37
CA PHE A 128 8.60 21.43 0.29
C PHE A 128 9.13 22.53 -0.64
N ASN A 129 8.53 22.64 -1.83
CA ASN A 129 8.87 23.66 -2.81
C ASN A 129 8.80 25.07 -2.21
N GLU A 130 9.69 25.96 -2.65
CA GLU A 130 9.67 27.38 -2.27
C GLU A 130 8.38 28.08 -2.71
N ASP A 131 7.80 27.64 -3.83
CA ASP A 131 6.47 28.04 -4.27
C ASP A 131 5.40 27.19 -3.55
N PRO A 132 4.59 27.76 -2.63
CA PRO A 132 3.60 27.00 -1.87
C PRO A 132 2.58 26.26 -2.74
N ALA A 133 2.25 26.78 -3.92
CA ALA A 133 1.31 26.14 -4.85
C ALA A 133 1.89 24.87 -5.50
N LYS A 134 3.22 24.72 -5.47
CA LYS A 134 3.94 23.55 -5.98
C LYS A 134 4.29 22.54 -4.90
N GLN A 135 3.97 22.81 -3.62
CA GLN A 135 4.16 21.82 -2.56
C GLN A 135 3.29 20.59 -2.80
N ARG A 136 3.82 19.41 -2.49
CA ARG A 136 3.12 18.12 -2.65
C ARG A 136 3.39 17.24 -1.44
N ASN A 137 2.35 16.60 -0.92
CA ASN A 137 2.44 15.64 0.18
C ASN A 137 3.18 16.21 1.41
N THR A 138 2.95 17.47 1.73
CA THR A 138 3.58 18.17 2.88
C THR A 138 2.59 18.41 4.02
N GLY A 139 1.30 18.10 3.79
CA GLY A 139 0.25 18.22 4.79
C GLY A 139 0.05 16.93 5.60
N MET A 140 -1.17 16.74 6.09
CA MET A 140 -1.55 15.57 6.88
C MET A 140 -1.77 14.33 6.01
N ALA A 141 -1.66 13.14 6.59
CA ALA A 141 -1.99 11.91 5.87
C ALA A 141 -3.49 11.66 5.91
N LEU A 142 -4.16 11.62 4.76
CA LEU A 142 -5.58 11.32 4.71
C LEU A 142 -5.84 9.80 4.85
N GLU A 143 -7.02 9.48 5.37
CA GLU A 143 -7.59 8.14 5.37
C GLU A 143 -9.07 8.23 5.01
N LEU A 144 -9.48 7.41 4.05
CA LEU A 144 -10.86 7.24 3.61
C LEU A 144 -11.41 5.98 4.27
N ARG A 145 -12.50 6.14 5.04
CA ARG A 145 -13.14 5.10 5.85
C ARG A 145 -14.59 4.88 5.42
N GLY A 146 -15.13 3.72 5.75
CA GLY A 146 -16.54 3.39 5.51
C GLY A 146 -16.87 3.01 4.08
N VAL A 147 -15.87 2.82 3.21
CA VAL A 147 -16.11 2.35 1.84
C VAL A 147 -16.59 0.90 1.90
N GLU A 148 -17.80 0.66 1.42
CA GLU A 148 -18.35 -0.68 1.34
C GLU A 148 -17.71 -1.47 0.19
N PRO A 149 -17.48 -2.79 0.33
CA PRO A 149 -16.92 -3.60 -0.74
C PRO A 149 -17.86 -3.76 -1.95
N GLY A 150 -19.17 -3.59 -1.73
CA GLY A 150 -20.16 -3.54 -2.78
C GLY A 150 -21.48 -2.90 -2.35
N THR A 151 -22.18 -2.27 -3.29
CA THR A 151 -23.49 -1.62 -3.12
C THR A 151 -24.41 -1.96 -4.30
N THR A 152 -25.73 -1.94 -4.09
CA THR A 152 -26.75 -2.22 -5.11
C THR A 152 -27.37 -0.99 -5.76
N ASP A 153 -27.17 0.19 -5.20
CA ASP A 153 -27.70 1.47 -5.72
C ASP A 153 -26.59 2.47 -6.06
N GLY A 154 -25.34 2.14 -5.74
CA GLY A 154 -24.19 2.98 -6.02
C GLY A 154 -24.00 4.11 -5.00
N GLN A 155 -24.84 4.20 -3.97
CA GLN A 155 -24.79 5.23 -2.95
C GLN A 155 -24.14 4.67 -1.68
N MET A 156 -23.35 5.51 -0.99
CA MET A 156 -22.82 5.19 0.34
C MET A 156 -22.35 6.44 1.07
N THR A 157 -22.28 6.35 2.40
CA THR A 157 -21.64 7.36 3.25
C THR A 157 -20.21 6.93 3.56
N VAL A 158 -19.25 7.82 3.32
CA VAL A 158 -17.84 7.62 3.64
C VAL A 158 -17.35 8.72 4.56
N ARG A 159 -16.24 8.47 5.26
CA ARG A 159 -15.62 9.45 6.16
C ARG A 159 -14.17 9.69 5.77
N VAL A 160 -13.77 10.95 5.67
CA VAL A 160 -12.38 11.36 5.47
C VAL A 160 -11.84 11.92 6.78
N VAL A 161 -10.72 11.35 7.23
CA VAL A 161 -9.96 11.86 8.38
C VAL A 161 -8.53 12.19 7.97
N ALA A 162 -7.94 13.17 8.63
CA ALA A 162 -6.54 13.52 8.52
C ALA A 162 -5.79 13.06 9.76
N HIS A 163 -4.65 12.42 9.57
CA HIS A 163 -3.74 11.97 10.62
C HIS A 163 -2.65 13.00 10.87
N GLN A 164 -2.53 13.40 12.13
CA GLN A 164 -1.43 14.19 12.66
C GLN A 164 -0.15 13.34 12.77
N PHE A 165 0.99 13.99 13.02
CA PHE A 165 2.27 13.27 13.16
C PHE A 165 2.29 12.24 14.30
N ASP A 166 1.52 12.46 15.36
CA ASP A 166 1.40 11.53 16.49
C ASP A 166 0.42 10.38 16.22
N GLY A 167 -0.28 10.39 15.08
CA GLY A 167 -1.32 9.42 14.71
C GLY A 167 -2.72 9.77 15.22
N SER A 168 -2.90 10.91 15.89
CA SER A 168 -4.24 11.41 16.21
C SER A 168 -4.98 11.84 14.94
N THR A 169 -6.32 11.76 14.95
CA THR A 169 -7.15 12.01 13.77
C THR A 169 -8.08 13.19 13.94
N THR A 170 -8.25 13.99 12.89
CA THR A 170 -9.27 15.04 12.78
C THR A 170 -10.14 14.81 11.54
N PRO A 171 -11.47 15.01 11.60
CA PRO A 171 -12.32 14.97 10.41
C PRO A 171 -11.92 16.01 9.36
N VAL A 172 -12.26 15.77 8.09
CA VAL A 172 -11.92 16.65 6.95
C VAL A 172 -13.16 16.95 6.10
N SER A 173 -13.64 18.19 6.09
CA SER A 173 -14.90 18.59 5.44
C SER A 173 -14.76 19.20 4.03
N ASP A 174 -13.53 19.36 3.54
CA ASP A 174 -13.19 19.97 2.25
C ASP A 174 -12.33 19.04 1.35
N ALA A 175 -12.48 17.73 1.50
CA ALA A 175 -11.84 16.74 0.64
C ALA A 175 -12.62 16.54 -0.66
N GLU A 176 -11.87 16.21 -1.72
CA GLU A 176 -12.39 15.69 -2.97
C GLU A 176 -12.21 14.16 -2.97
N ILE A 177 -13.26 13.42 -3.34
CA ILE A 177 -13.27 11.96 -3.40
C ILE A 177 -13.20 11.56 -4.87
N GLU A 178 -11.98 11.39 -5.37
CA GLU A 178 -11.72 10.93 -6.73
C GLU A 178 -12.35 9.55 -6.96
N GLY A 179 -12.90 9.33 -8.15
CA GLY A 179 -13.59 8.10 -8.53
C GLY A 179 -15.10 8.10 -8.24
N ALA A 180 -15.57 8.95 -7.33
CA ALA A 180 -17.00 9.18 -7.17
C ALA A 180 -17.54 9.99 -8.37
N SER A 181 -18.75 9.64 -8.82
CA SER A 181 -19.47 10.38 -9.87
C SER A 181 -20.23 11.59 -9.32
N PHE A 182 -20.52 11.57 -8.02
CA PHE A 182 -21.12 12.65 -7.26
C PHE A 182 -20.62 12.58 -5.81
N GLN A 183 -20.47 13.74 -5.19
CA GLN A 183 -20.18 13.87 -3.77
C GLN A 183 -20.95 15.05 -3.18
N ALA A 184 -21.42 14.89 -1.95
CA ALA A 184 -21.97 15.96 -1.13
C ALA A 184 -21.48 15.81 0.32
N PRO A 185 -21.38 16.90 1.10
CA PRO A 185 -21.15 16.81 2.54
C PRO A 185 -22.25 15.97 3.21
N GLY A 186 -21.87 15.10 4.14
CA GLY A 186 -22.79 14.28 4.94
C GLY A 186 -23.31 15.01 6.19
N GLU A 187 -23.96 14.25 7.08
CA GLU A 187 -24.59 14.79 8.29
C GLU A 187 -23.59 15.26 9.35
N SER A 188 -22.41 14.62 9.42
CA SER A 188 -21.38 14.97 10.41
C SER A 188 -20.06 15.40 9.77
N GLU A 189 -19.22 16.07 10.56
CA GLU A 189 -17.93 16.59 10.08
C GLU A 189 -17.06 15.46 9.52
N GLY A 190 -16.51 15.69 8.33
CA GLY A 190 -15.72 14.73 7.58
C GLY A 190 -16.48 13.59 6.94
N GLU A 191 -17.81 13.55 7.01
CA GLU A 191 -18.62 12.61 6.24
C GLU A 191 -19.01 13.17 4.88
N TYR A 192 -19.15 12.26 3.92
CA TYR A 192 -19.56 12.53 2.56
C TYR A 192 -20.57 11.49 2.12
N GLU A 193 -21.65 11.93 1.50
CA GLU A 193 -22.51 11.09 0.69
C GLU A 193 -21.93 11.05 -0.72
N ILE A 194 -21.66 9.86 -1.23
CA ILE A 194 -21.09 9.67 -2.57
C ILE A 194 -21.94 8.74 -3.43
N THR A 195 -21.89 8.97 -4.73
CA THR A 195 -22.40 8.04 -5.74
C THR A 195 -21.24 7.53 -6.58
N VAL A 196 -21.08 6.21 -6.70
CA VAL A 196 -20.06 5.59 -7.54
C VAL A 196 -20.65 5.13 -8.88
N PRO A 197 -19.87 5.14 -9.97
CA PRO A 197 -20.35 4.62 -11.26
C PRO A 197 -20.53 3.09 -11.21
N PRO A 198 -21.39 2.51 -12.08
CA PRO A 198 -21.57 1.06 -12.16
C PRO A 198 -20.25 0.32 -12.43
N GLY A 199 -19.99 -0.73 -11.65
CA GLY A 199 -18.81 -1.58 -11.76
C GLY A 199 -17.80 -1.35 -10.64
N PHE A 200 -16.55 -1.69 -10.93
CA PHE A 200 -15.48 -1.53 -9.95
C PHE A 200 -14.90 -0.12 -10.02
N THR A 201 -14.90 0.54 -8.87
CA THR A 201 -14.40 1.91 -8.71
C THR A 201 -13.34 1.91 -7.62
N THR A 202 -12.27 2.68 -7.82
CA THR A 202 -11.30 2.98 -6.77
C THR A 202 -11.54 4.40 -6.31
N LEU A 203 -11.67 4.58 -5.01
CA LEU A 203 -11.92 5.85 -4.35
C LEU A 203 -10.64 6.34 -3.67
N THR A 204 -10.39 7.63 -3.76
CA THR A 204 -9.24 8.28 -3.09
C THR A 204 -9.66 9.68 -2.67
N ALA A 205 -9.51 9.97 -1.38
CA ALA A 205 -9.70 11.32 -0.86
C ALA A 205 -8.42 12.14 -1.04
N THR A 206 -8.56 13.36 -1.57
CA THR A 206 -7.48 14.33 -1.75
C THR A 206 -7.88 15.68 -1.14
N ARG A 207 -6.89 16.47 -0.71
CA ARG A 207 -7.10 17.84 -0.25
C ARG A 207 -5.81 18.65 -0.36
N ALA A 208 -5.81 19.66 -1.22
CA ALA A 208 -4.70 20.61 -1.37
C ALA A 208 -3.30 19.93 -1.40
N LYS A 209 -2.52 20.09 -0.33
CA LYS A 209 -1.15 19.56 -0.19
C LYS A 209 -1.02 18.38 0.77
N ASP A 210 -2.15 17.89 1.29
CA ASP A 210 -2.19 16.69 2.12
C ASP A 210 -1.78 15.47 1.31
N ILE A 211 -1.39 14.41 2.03
CA ILE A 211 -1.04 13.14 1.41
C ILE A 211 -2.37 12.43 1.08
N PRO A 212 -2.61 12.01 -0.18
CA PRO A 212 -3.83 11.31 -0.57
C PRO A 212 -4.12 10.08 0.31
N SER A 213 -5.40 9.71 0.41
CA SER A 213 -5.82 8.59 1.24
C SER A 213 -5.36 7.23 0.72
N ASN A 214 -5.69 6.18 1.49
CA ASN A 214 -5.76 4.81 0.99
C ASN A 214 -6.67 4.72 -0.25
N HIS A 215 -6.37 3.74 -1.10
CA HIS A 215 -7.10 3.45 -2.34
C HIS A 215 -8.13 2.36 -2.06
N GLU A 216 -9.36 2.77 -1.75
CA GLU A 216 -10.43 1.83 -1.43
C GLU A 216 -11.20 1.43 -2.67
N ARG A 217 -11.39 0.12 -2.88
CA ARG A 217 -12.11 -0.39 -4.04
C ARG A 217 -13.52 -0.78 -3.64
N THR A 218 -14.50 -0.30 -4.39
CA THR A 218 -15.91 -0.72 -4.24
C THR A 218 -16.47 -1.26 -5.56
N CYS A 219 -17.62 -1.91 -5.48
CA CYS A 219 -18.34 -2.49 -6.58
C CYS A 219 -19.79 -2.02 -6.57
N PHE A 220 -20.29 -1.49 -7.68
CA PHE A 220 -21.70 -1.19 -7.85
C PHE A 220 -22.31 -2.06 -8.95
N ARG A 221 -23.23 -2.96 -8.55
CA ARG A 221 -24.03 -3.80 -9.46
C ARG A 221 -25.46 -3.90 -8.96
N PRO A 222 -26.47 -3.99 -9.84
CA PRO A 222 -27.86 -4.16 -9.42
C PRO A 222 -28.11 -5.40 -8.56
N SER A 223 -27.32 -6.47 -8.74
CA SER A 223 -27.34 -7.66 -7.89
C SER A 223 -26.18 -7.67 -6.91
N ALA A 224 -26.49 -7.80 -5.62
CA ALA A 224 -25.49 -7.90 -4.56
C ALA A 224 -24.53 -9.09 -4.74
N SER A 225 -24.97 -10.18 -5.39
CA SER A 225 -24.13 -11.36 -5.64
C SER A 225 -23.03 -11.14 -6.66
N GLU A 226 -23.10 -10.07 -7.46
CA GLU A 226 -22.08 -9.74 -8.46
C GLU A 226 -20.93 -8.90 -7.88
N CYS A 227 -21.03 -8.51 -6.61
CA CYS A 227 -20.01 -7.77 -5.89
C CYS A 227 -19.46 -8.60 -4.73
N PRO A 228 -18.18 -8.42 -4.37
CA PRO A 228 -17.61 -9.09 -3.23
C PRO A 228 -18.23 -8.57 -1.93
N SER A 229 -18.48 -9.46 -0.97
CA SER A 229 -19.00 -9.10 0.37
C SER A 229 -17.92 -8.56 1.33
N ALA A 230 -16.67 -8.52 0.88
CA ALA A 230 -15.53 -8.01 1.63
C ALA A 230 -14.44 -7.49 0.69
N HIS A 231 -13.58 -6.63 1.22
CA HIS A 231 -12.44 -6.11 0.47
C HIS A 231 -11.39 -7.20 0.23
N GLY A 232 -11.07 -7.40 -1.05
CA GLY A 232 -9.95 -8.23 -1.49
C GLY A 232 -8.62 -7.48 -1.41
N ARG A 233 -7.51 -8.21 -1.47
CA ARG A 233 -6.14 -7.70 -1.39
C ARG A 233 -5.31 -8.18 -2.57
N THR A 234 -4.32 -7.38 -2.93
CA THR A 234 -3.19 -7.89 -3.72
C THR A 234 -2.08 -8.31 -2.76
N ILE A 235 -1.65 -9.56 -2.81
CA ILE A 235 -0.72 -10.17 -1.87
C ILE A 235 0.47 -10.76 -2.64
N TYR A 236 1.68 -10.39 -2.24
CA TYR A 236 2.93 -10.99 -2.71
C TYR A 236 3.68 -11.62 -1.54
N ALA A 237 3.97 -12.91 -1.61
CA ALA A 237 4.86 -13.54 -0.67
C ALA A 237 6.34 -13.28 -1.04
N SER A 238 7.24 -13.91 -0.30
CA SER A 238 8.69 -13.75 -0.44
C SER A 238 9.26 -14.80 -1.40
N GLY A 239 10.58 -14.90 -1.50
CA GLY A 239 11.22 -16.01 -2.21
C GLY A 239 11.52 -17.21 -1.31
N SER A 240 10.93 -17.26 -0.11
CA SER A 240 11.11 -18.29 0.91
C SER A 240 9.78 -18.96 1.23
N ALA A 241 9.80 -20.06 1.99
CA ALA A 241 8.57 -20.72 2.43
C ALA A 241 7.72 -19.82 3.35
N ASP A 242 6.62 -19.33 2.83
CA ASP A 242 5.68 -18.45 3.51
C ASP A 242 4.41 -19.18 3.95
N ARG A 243 3.76 -18.62 4.98
CA ARG A 243 2.46 -19.08 5.46
C ARG A 243 1.56 -17.88 5.70
N PHE A 244 0.44 -17.84 5.00
CA PHE A 244 -0.47 -16.71 5.09
C PHE A 244 -1.87 -17.10 4.64
N ALA A 245 -2.83 -16.24 5.01
CA ALA A 245 -4.21 -16.33 4.58
C ALA A 245 -4.56 -15.12 3.72
N GLY A 246 -5.47 -15.34 2.77
CA GLY A 246 -6.20 -14.30 2.07
C GLY A 246 -7.19 -13.55 2.96
N THR A 247 -8.07 -12.78 2.36
CA THR A 247 -9.22 -12.15 3.01
C THR A 247 -10.50 -12.92 2.70
N ARG A 248 -11.65 -12.30 3.00
CA ARG A 248 -12.96 -12.80 2.57
C ARG A 248 -13.39 -12.27 1.20
N GLY A 249 -12.63 -11.33 0.64
CA GLY A 249 -12.89 -10.69 -0.64
C GLY A 249 -12.19 -11.43 -1.78
N TRP A 250 -12.16 -10.80 -2.95
CA TRP A 250 -11.48 -11.33 -4.13
C TRP A 250 -10.01 -10.92 -4.13
N ASP A 251 -9.14 -11.86 -3.77
CA ASP A 251 -7.72 -11.64 -3.67
C ASP A 251 -6.97 -11.89 -4.97
N ARG A 252 -5.82 -11.23 -5.10
CA ARG A 252 -4.80 -11.53 -6.10
C ARG A 252 -3.53 -11.93 -5.38
N ILE A 253 -3.25 -13.22 -5.35
CA ILE A 253 -2.19 -13.82 -4.56
C ILE A 253 -1.07 -14.32 -5.48
N ARG A 254 0.18 -13.94 -5.16
CA ARG A 254 1.39 -14.48 -5.75
C ARG A 254 2.33 -14.97 -4.66
N ALA A 255 2.45 -16.29 -4.50
CA ALA A 255 3.33 -16.88 -3.48
C ALA A 255 4.81 -16.91 -3.91
N LEU A 256 5.07 -16.84 -5.22
CA LEU A 256 6.39 -16.73 -5.83
C LEU A 256 7.23 -18.00 -5.75
N SER A 257 8.26 -18.07 -4.92
CA SER A 257 9.11 -19.24 -4.84
C SER A 257 9.26 -19.67 -3.41
N GLY A 258 9.19 -20.96 -3.14
CA GLY A 258 9.21 -21.41 -1.76
C GLY A 258 8.58 -22.78 -1.60
N ALA A 259 8.17 -23.08 -0.38
CA ALA A 259 7.25 -24.18 -0.11
C ALA A 259 6.10 -23.57 0.69
N ASP A 260 5.26 -22.85 -0.04
CA ASP A 260 4.30 -21.91 0.50
C ASP A 260 3.03 -22.61 0.96
N ARG A 261 2.39 -22.03 1.97
CA ARG A 261 1.07 -22.45 2.43
C ARG A 261 0.12 -21.26 2.38
N VAL A 262 -0.77 -21.30 1.40
CA VAL A 262 -1.77 -20.26 1.13
C VAL A 262 -3.12 -20.75 1.63
N ASP A 263 -3.72 -20.02 2.55
CA ASP A 263 -5.11 -20.25 2.97
C ASP A 263 -6.03 -19.23 2.28
N ALA A 264 -6.67 -19.66 1.20
CA ALA A 264 -7.70 -18.92 0.46
C ALA A 264 -9.10 -19.44 0.84
N SER A 265 -9.25 -20.13 1.98
CA SER A 265 -10.50 -20.83 2.28
C SER A 265 -11.68 -19.94 2.65
N GLN A 266 -11.39 -18.70 3.00
CA GLN A 266 -12.39 -17.71 3.39
C GLN A 266 -12.73 -16.74 2.26
N GLY A 267 -11.97 -16.75 1.16
CA GLY A 267 -12.06 -15.80 0.06
C GLY A 267 -13.31 -15.95 -0.79
N GLY A 268 -13.51 -14.98 -1.68
CA GLY A 268 -14.43 -15.10 -2.81
C GLY A 268 -13.68 -15.62 -4.03
N GLU A 269 -13.94 -15.07 -5.23
CA GLU A 269 -13.26 -15.45 -6.47
C GLU A 269 -11.79 -14.99 -6.46
N ASP A 270 -10.88 -15.88 -6.03
CA ASP A 270 -9.47 -15.56 -5.86
C ASP A 270 -8.64 -15.91 -7.10
N LEU A 271 -7.62 -15.08 -7.38
CA LEU A 271 -6.57 -15.39 -8.35
C LEU A 271 -5.30 -15.79 -7.61
N VAL A 272 -4.96 -17.07 -7.61
CA VAL A 272 -3.80 -17.61 -6.88
C VAL A 272 -2.75 -18.16 -7.84
N ASP A 273 -1.55 -17.60 -7.75
CA ASP A 273 -0.35 -18.08 -8.43
C ASP A 273 0.68 -18.49 -7.38
N CYS A 274 0.82 -19.80 -7.14
CA CYS A 274 1.80 -20.30 -6.18
C CYS A 274 3.24 -20.09 -6.67
N GLY A 275 3.45 -20.08 -8.00
CA GLY A 275 4.76 -19.93 -8.60
C GLY A 275 5.55 -21.23 -8.61
N ALA A 276 6.81 -21.21 -8.14
CA ALA A 276 7.71 -22.35 -8.18
C ALA A 276 7.99 -22.89 -6.77
N GLY A 277 7.67 -24.15 -6.49
CA GLY A 277 7.85 -24.61 -5.13
C GLY A 277 7.35 -26.00 -4.84
N ARG A 278 7.08 -26.26 -3.57
CA ARG A 278 6.21 -27.35 -3.13
C ARG A 278 5.10 -26.73 -2.30
N ASP A 279 4.22 -26.06 -3.01
CA ASP A 279 3.23 -25.16 -2.48
C ASP A 279 1.92 -25.91 -2.20
N THR A 280 1.23 -25.46 -1.17
CA THR A 280 -0.08 -25.97 -0.80
C THR A 280 -1.04 -24.81 -0.69
N VAL A 281 -2.13 -24.88 -1.44
CA VAL A 281 -3.26 -23.94 -1.30
C VAL A 281 -4.44 -24.67 -0.68
N LEU A 282 -5.07 -24.05 0.32
CA LEU A 282 -6.33 -24.48 0.91
C LEU A 282 -7.45 -23.57 0.41
N LEU A 283 -8.48 -24.17 -0.17
CA LEU A 283 -9.66 -23.51 -0.71
C LEU A 283 -10.90 -23.82 0.12
N GLY A 284 -11.84 -22.88 0.07
CA GLY A 284 -13.13 -22.97 0.72
C GLY A 284 -14.10 -23.80 -0.11
N ARG A 285 -15.29 -24.05 0.44
CA ARG A 285 -16.36 -24.72 -0.31
C ARG A 285 -16.92 -23.83 -1.42
N ALA A 286 -16.97 -22.52 -1.18
CA ALA A 286 -17.45 -21.52 -2.12
C ALA A 286 -16.42 -21.12 -3.20
N GLY A 287 -15.16 -21.59 -3.09
CA GLY A 287 -14.07 -21.29 -4.04
C GLY A 287 -14.18 -22.04 -5.38
N GLY A 288 -15.39 -22.23 -5.89
CA GLY A 288 -15.64 -22.89 -7.17
C GLY A 288 -15.07 -22.11 -8.36
N ASP A 289 -14.98 -20.79 -8.23
CA ASP A 289 -14.59 -19.84 -9.27
C ASP A 289 -13.15 -19.33 -9.12
N ASP A 290 -12.39 -19.88 -8.16
CA ASP A 290 -10.99 -19.54 -7.94
C ASP A 290 -10.12 -19.97 -9.13
N GLN A 291 -9.26 -19.07 -9.60
CA GLN A 291 -8.29 -19.36 -10.65
C GLN A 291 -6.93 -19.63 -10.03
N ILE A 292 -6.53 -20.90 -10.06
CA ILE A 292 -5.33 -21.37 -9.37
C ILE A 292 -4.33 -21.92 -10.36
N ARG A 293 -3.08 -21.51 -10.25
CA ARG A 293 -1.99 -22.02 -11.07
C ARG A 293 -0.70 -22.20 -10.27
N GLY A 294 0.13 -23.13 -10.76
CA GLY A 294 1.47 -23.38 -10.22
C GLY A 294 1.50 -23.98 -8.80
N CYS A 295 0.37 -24.45 -8.27
CA CYS A 295 0.32 -25.05 -6.93
C CYS A 295 0.43 -26.57 -7.00
N GLU A 296 1.39 -27.17 -6.29
CA GLU A 296 1.64 -28.61 -6.31
C GLU A 296 0.54 -29.40 -5.57
N ARG A 297 -0.08 -28.79 -4.55
CA ARG A 297 -1.13 -29.43 -3.75
C ARG A 297 -2.29 -28.47 -3.50
N ILE A 298 -3.48 -28.84 -3.99
CA ILE A 298 -4.72 -28.11 -3.77
C ILE A 298 -5.58 -28.89 -2.78
N LEU A 299 -5.92 -28.27 -1.65
CA LEU A 299 -6.80 -28.81 -0.62
C LEU A 299 -8.12 -28.09 -0.64
N ARG A 300 -9.20 -28.85 -0.45
CA ARG A 300 -10.54 -28.31 -0.29
C ARG A 300 -11.04 -28.66 1.11
N ALA A 301 -11.56 -27.68 1.83
CA ALA A 301 -12.17 -27.91 3.13
C ALA A 301 -13.30 -28.95 3.01
N ARG A 302 -13.32 -29.96 3.89
CA ARG A 302 -14.37 -30.99 3.95
C ARG A 302 -15.52 -30.55 4.86
N ASP A 303 -16.70 -31.14 4.62
CA ASP A 303 -17.74 -31.54 5.60
C ASP A 303 -17.41 -31.25 7.08
#